data_AF-A0A455SEW1-F1
#
_entry.id   AF-A0A455SEW1-F1
#
_cell.length_a   1.000
_cell.length_b   1.000
_cell.length_c   1.000
_cell.angle_alpha   90.00
_cell.angle_beta   90.00
_cell.angle_gamma   90.00
#
_symmetry.space_group_name_H-M   'P 1'
#
loop_
_entity.id
_entity.type
_entity.pdbx_description
1 polymer ?
#
loop_
_entity_poly.entity_id
_entity_poly.type
_entity_poly.pdbx_seq_one_letter_code
_entity_poly.pdbx_strand_id
1 'polypeptide(L)'
;MRCSVQTMIVRSWNVLLCAMLACGLLTLSFDAGTAHASEAPGKNECDRALILIPGYTLHEHDCVVYQNTILKMEDGMLALYASETQVWYAPVITRDGYAVMQGDGNLVIYSEGVPVWASHTDGYPGSCLLLGANGTMAISKGSTTVDGGGCSAVDLIWRTKSYTENPDELLHEFVPCEDILLTGELGDVHGLAPGQCLSTPTGGTTLAMEQNGNLSLYHGKALIWENNKSDHRESTLQMQGDGNLVTYDRYGQPTWASGSAYYHGSCLKVEEWTIAIYARSPSGGACGDSGQKIWELQTSQS
;
A
#
# COMPACT_ATOMS: atom_id res chain seq x y z
N MET A 1 -35.16 -25.84 -21.73
CA MET A 1 -34.74 -25.64 -20.32
C MET A 1 -34.71 -24.15 -20.07
N ARG A 2 -35.75 -23.62 -19.42
CA ARG A 2 -35.85 -22.20 -19.01
C ARG A 2 -36.04 -22.22 -17.49
N CYS A 3 -35.12 -21.60 -16.77
CA CYS A 3 -35.22 -21.41 -15.33
C CYS A 3 -36.10 -20.18 -15.07
N SER A 4 -37.15 -20.33 -14.26
CA SER A 4 -38.00 -19.24 -13.80
C SER A 4 -37.90 -19.17 -12.28
N VAL A 5 -37.72 -17.95 -11.79
CA VAL A 5 -37.56 -17.56 -10.39
C VAL A 5 -38.89 -17.69 -9.65
N GLN A 6 -38.87 -18.16 -8.40
CA GLN A 6 -39.92 -17.79 -7.46
C GLN A 6 -39.41 -17.62 -6.03
N THR A 7 -39.56 -16.38 -5.58
CA THR A 7 -39.34 -15.84 -4.24
C THR A 7 -40.31 -16.47 -3.25
N MET A 8 -39.83 -17.01 -2.13
CA MET A 8 -40.68 -17.55 -1.06
C MET A 8 -40.84 -16.52 0.07
N ILE A 9 -42.05 -15.98 0.17
CA ILE A 9 -42.54 -15.13 1.27
C ILE A 9 -42.92 -16.05 2.44
N VAL A 10 -42.32 -15.86 3.61
CA VAL A 10 -42.72 -16.55 4.85
C VAL A 10 -43.82 -15.74 5.54
N ARG A 11 -45.02 -16.31 5.68
CA ARG A 11 -46.04 -15.87 6.64
C ARG A 11 -46.58 -17.09 7.40
N SER A 12 -46.16 -17.18 8.66
CA SER A 12 -46.93 -17.49 9.89
C SER A 12 -48.33 -18.13 9.75
N TRP A 13 -48.62 -19.20 10.52
CA TRP A 13 -49.42 -19.22 11.77
C TRP A 13 -49.77 -20.68 12.16
N ASN A 14 -49.70 -20.95 13.47
CA ASN A 14 -50.06 -22.21 14.15
C ASN A 14 -51.53 -22.64 13.92
N VAL A 15 -51.86 -23.92 14.19
CA VAL A 15 -52.89 -24.36 15.18
C VAL A 15 -53.23 -25.89 15.10
N LEU A 16 -53.20 -26.53 16.29
CA LEU A 16 -53.90 -27.73 16.83
C LEU A 16 -53.54 -29.20 16.45
N LEU A 17 -52.77 -29.82 17.36
CA LEU A 17 -53.05 -31.01 18.19
C LEU A 17 -54.05 -32.10 17.72
N CYS A 18 -53.63 -33.37 17.68
CA CYS A 18 -53.88 -34.39 18.73
C CYS A 18 -53.87 -35.83 18.15
N ALA A 19 -52.93 -36.68 18.58
CA ALA A 19 -53.12 -38.12 18.82
C ALA A 19 -51.85 -38.69 19.47
N MET A 20 -51.94 -39.02 20.76
CA MET A 20 -50.89 -39.75 21.48
C MET A 20 -50.94 -41.24 21.12
N LEU A 21 -49.77 -41.84 20.89
CA LEU A 21 -49.51 -43.25 21.16
C LEU A 21 -48.08 -43.39 21.66
N ALA A 22 -47.96 -43.91 22.87
CA ALA A 22 -46.75 -44.00 23.67
C ALA A 22 -45.83 -45.15 23.21
N CYS A 23 -44.53 -44.90 23.14
CA CYS A 23 -43.50 -45.92 23.37
C CYS A 23 -42.13 -45.26 23.66
N GLY A 24 -41.54 -45.55 24.83
CA GLY A 24 -40.11 -45.35 25.14
C GLY A 24 -39.70 -44.01 25.77
N LEU A 25 -39.67 -43.93 27.10
CA LEU A 25 -39.03 -42.84 27.85
C LEU A 25 -37.49 -42.97 27.83
N LEU A 26 -36.82 -41.98 27.24
CA LEU A 26 -35.47 -41.56 27.60
C LEU A 26 -35.61 -40.12 28.13
N THR A 27 -35.44 -39.93 29.43
CA THR A 27 -35.50 -38.59 30.03
C THR A 27 -34.16 -37.88 29.83
N LEU A 28 -34.12 -36.91 28.92
CA LEU A 28 -33.09 -35.87 28.96
C LEU A 28 -33.59 -34.76 29.89
N SER A 29 -32.95 -34.61 31.04
CA SER A 29 -33.13 -33.47 31.93
C SER A 29 -32.51 -32.23 31.26
N PHE A 30 -33.34 -31.27 30.86
CA PHE A 30 -32.87 -29.92 30.56
C PHE A 30 -32.76 -29.17 31.88
N ASP A 31 -31.54 -28.90 32.31
CA ASP A 31 -31.29 -27.96 33.39
C ASP A 31 -31.57 -26.56 32.84
N ALA A 32 -32.51 -25.83 33.46
CA ALA A 32 -32.78 -24.44 33.14
C ALA A 32 -31.65 -23.58 33.74
N GLY A 33 -30.47 -23.64 33.11
CA GLY A 33 -29.36 -22.76 33.40
C GLY A 33 -29.76 -21.32 33.12
N THR A 34 -29.66 -20.47 34.13
CA THR A 34 -29.74 -19.01 34.04
C THR A 34 -28.91 -18.53 32.86
N ALA A 35 -29.56 -17.86 31.91
CA ALA A 35 -28.88 -17.21 30.80
C ALA A 35 -27.96 -16.09 31.36
N HIS A 36 -26.69 -16.41 31.54
CA HIS A 36 -25.66 -15.39 31.54
C HIS A 36 -25.61 -14.81 30.13
N ALA A 37 -25.83 -13.50 30.01
CA ALA A 37 -25.54 -12.78 28.80
C ALA A 37 -24.08 -13.05 28.43
N SER A 38 -23.83 -13.80 27.36
CA SER A 38 -22.47 -13.93 26.84
C SER A 38 -22.07 -12.56 26.34
N GLU A 39 -20.98 -12.03 26.88
CA GLU A 39 -20.25 -10.92 26.31
C GLU A 39 -20.06 -11.14 24.80
N ALA A 40 -20.10 -10.06 24.03
CA ALA A 40 -19.79 -10.12 22.60
C ALA A 40 -18.43 -10.81 22.41
N PRO A 41 -18.30 -11.78 21.48
CA PRO A 41 -17.04 -12.49 21.30
C PRO A 41 -15.95 -11.48 20.93
N GLY A 42 -14.86 -11.47 21.70
CA GLY A 42 -13.63 -10.77 21.34
C GLY A 42 -13.19 -11.23 19.95
N LYS A 43 -12.82 -10.28 19.10
CA LYS A 43 -12.43 -10.51 17.70
C LYS A 43 -11.05 -11.18 17.65
N ASN A 44 -10.96 -12.43 18.10
CA ASN A 44 -9.71 -13.20 18.14
C ASN A 44 -9.35 -13.84 16.78
N GLU A 45 -10.09 -13.53 15.72
CA GLU A 45 -9.89 -14.08 14.38
C GLU A 45 -9.74 -12.94 13.37
N CYS A 46 -8.69 -13.02 12.54
CA CYS A 46 -8.42 -12.03 11.51
C CYS A 46 -9.49 -12.06 10.41
N ASP A 47 -9.87 -10.88 9.92
CA ASP A 47 -10.76 -10.76 8.78
C ASP A 47 -10.10 -11.36 7.52
N ARG A 48 -10.85 -12.13 6.72
CA ARG A 48 -10.33 -12.73 5.49
C ARG A 48 -10.61 -11.83 4.30
N ALA A 49 -9.58 -11.20 3.75
CA ALA A 49 -9.70 -10.36 2.56
C ALA A 49 -8.42 -10.35 1.73
N LEU A 50 -8.58 -10.48 0.40
CA LEU A 50 -7.53 -10.22 -0.58
C LEU A 50 -7.38 -8.71 -0.85
N ILE A 51 -8.49 -7.96 -0.79
CA ILE A 51 -8.60 -6.55 -1.20
C ILE A 51 -9.23 -5.75 -0.07
N LEU A 52 -8.59 -4.65 0.33
CA LEU A 52 -9.15 -3.65 1.23
C LEU A 52 -9.49 -2.40 0.42
N ILE A 53 -10.79 -2.14 0.29
CA ILE A 53 -11.34 -1.02 -0.46
C ILE A 53 -11.22 0.30 0.33
N PRO A 54 -11.36 1.46 -0.33
CA PRO A 54 -11.43 2.73 0.37
C PRO A 54 -12.44 2.75 1.52
N GLY A 55 -12.03 3.33 2.64
CA GLY A 55 -12.77 3.39 3.91
C GLY A 55 -12.49 2.21 4.84
N TYR A 56 -11.86 1.12 4.37
CA TYR A 56 -11.46 0.03 5.25
C TYR A 56 -10.41 0.52 6.25
N THR A 57 -10.67 0.28 7.54
CA THR A 57 -9.85 0.77 8.65
C THR A 57 -9.42 -0.41 9.52
N LEU A 58 -8.12 -0.53 9.81
CA LEU A 58 -7.58 -1.43 10.82
C LEU A 58 -7.29 -0.62 12.08
N HIS A 59 -8.02 -0.88 13.15
CA HIS A 59 -7.73 -0.34 14.48
C HIS A 59 -6.75 -1.24 15.22
N GLU A 60 -6.23 -0.76 16.34
CA GLU A 60 -5.41 -1.56 17.26
C GLU A 60 -6.07 -2.93 17.57
N HIS A 61 -5.27 -4.00 17.44
CA HIS A 61 -5.64 -5.42 17.49
C HIS A 61 -6.44 -5.97 16.29
N ASP A 62 -6.77 -5.17 15.28
CA ASP A 62 -7.32 -5.69 14.04
C ASP A 62 -6.23 -6.36 13.18
N CYS A 63 -6.64 -7.43 12.49
CA CYS A 63 -5.83 -8.07 11.47
C CYS A 63 -6.67 -8.51 10.27
N VAL A 64 -6.03 -8.52 9.12
CA VAL A 64 -6.53 -9.07 7.87
C VAL A 64 -5.58 -10.16 7.40
N VAL A 65 -6.13 -11.30 6.98
CA VAL A 65 -5.36 -12.44 6.47
C VAL A 65 -5.78 -12.82 5.05
N TYR A 66 -4.78 -13.06 4.20
CA TYR A 66 -4.93 -13.69 2.90
C TYR A 66 -3.87 -14.77 2.72
N GLN A 67 -4.31 -16.03 2.64
CA GLN A 67 -3.42 -17.20 2.61
C GLN A 67 -2.40 -17.15 3.77
N ASN A 68 -1.11 -17.01 3.47
CA ASN A 68 -0.03 -16.96 4.46
C ASN A 68 0.38 -15.53 4.84
N THR A 69 -0.32 -14.53 4.31
CA THR A 69 -0.01 -13.11 4.52
C THR A 69 -0.98 -12.50 5.51
N ILE A 70 -0.45 -11.89 6.57
CA ILE A 70 -1.24 -11.22 7.61
C ILE A 70 -0.81 -9.76 7.67
N LEU A 71 -1.76 -8.84 7.51
CA LEU A 71 -1.60 -7.43 7.83
C LEU A 71 -2.23 -7.18 9.19
N LYS A 72 -1.49 -6.61 10.14
CA LYS A 72 -1.94 -6.42 11.52
C LYS A 72 -1.58 -5.03 12.02
N MET A 73 -2.49 -4.42 12.77
CA MET A 73 -2.21 -3.27 13.62
C MET A 73 -2.11 -3.76 15.07
N GLU A 74 -0.91 -3.85 15.63
CA GLU A 74 -0.67 -4.34 17.00
C GLU A 74 0.50 -3.60 17.63
N ASP A 75 0.40 -3.34 18.93
CA ASP A 75 1.40 -2.62 19.72
C ASP A 75 1.71 -1.24 19.09
N GLY A 76 0.70 -0.62 18.49
CA GLY A 76 0.81 0.65 17.78
C GLY A 76 1.54 0.57 16.43
N MET A 77 1.84 -0.62 15.92
CA MET A 77 2.57 -0.84 14.67
C MET A 77 1.70 -1.49 13.60
N LEU A 78 1.71 -0.93 12.38
CA LEU A 78 1.18 -1.61 11.20
C LEU A 78 2.29 -2.52 10.63
N ALA A 79 2.07 -3.84 10.64
CA ALA A 79 3.06 -4.82 10.22
C ALA A 79 2.46 -5.90 9.29
N LEU A 80 3.30 -6.36 8.37
CA LEU A 80 3.01 -7.45 7.44
C LEU A 80 3.81 -8.69 7.85
N TYR A 81 3.13 -9.83 7.93
CA TYR A 81 3.72 -11.12 8.23
C TYR A 81 3.50 -12.09 7.08
N ALA A 82 4.50 -12.92 6.78
CA ALA A 82 4.42 -14.05 5.86
C ALA A 82 4.76 -15.34 6.62
N SER A 83 3.81 -16.26 6.75
CA SER A 83 3.97 -17.52 7.50
C SER A 83 4.62 -17.29 8.88
N GLU A 84 4.04 -16.39 9.68
CA GLU A 84 4.50 -15.97 11.02
C GLU A 84 5.78 -15.13 11.09
N THR A 85 6.50 -14.95 9.98
CA THR A 85 7.68 -14.07 9.94
C THR A 85 7.26 -12.64 9.64
N GLN A 86 7.67 -11.67 10.45
CA GLN A 86 7.48 -10.25 10.11
C GLN A 86 8.35 -9.90 8.91
N VAL A 87 7.75 -9.44 7.82
CA VAL A 87 8.44 -9.16 6.55
C VAL A 87 8.47 -7.69 6.18
N TRP A 88 7.58 -6.88 6.78
CA TRP A 88 7.54 -5.43 6.62
C TRP A 88 6.83 -4.79 7.81
N TYR A 89 7.13 -3.53 8.08
CA TYR A 89 6.38 -2.67 9.00
C TYR A 89 6.46 -1.22 8.55
N ALA A 90 5.45 -0.43 8.88
CA ALA A 90 5.53 1.01 8.70
C ALA A 90 6.54 1.58 9.71
N PRO A 91 7.43 2.52 9.32
CA PRO A 91 8.48 3.08 10.18
C PRO A 91 7.92 4.09 11.20
N VAL A 92 6.81 3.76 11.87
CA VAL A 92 6.16 4.54 12.90
C VAL A 92 5.54 3.62 13.95
N ILE A 93 5.69 3.99 15.22
CA ILE A 93 4.97 3.39 16.33
C ILE A 93 4.00 4.43 16.87
N THR A 94 2.75 4.04 17.01
CA THR A 94 1.65 4.94 17.36
C THR A 94 1.15 4.71 18.78
N ARG A 95 0.48 5.72 19.33
CA ARG A 95 -0.38 5.57 20.50
C ARG A 95 -1.83 5.53 20.02
N ASP A 96 -2.54 4.46 20.34
CA ASP A 96 -3.94 4.21 19.93
C ASP A 96 -4.16 4.48 18.43
N GLY A 97 -3.27 3.95 17.60
CA GLY A 97 -3.28 4.24 16.17
C GLY A 97 -4.28 3.39 15.38
N TYR A 98 -4.48 3.81 14.14
CA TYR A 98 -5.21 3.02 13.15
C TYR A 98 -4.67 3.31 11.74
N ALA A 99 -4.79 2.33 10.86
CA ALA A 99 -4.47 2.47 9.44
C ALA A 99 -5.76 2.50 8.62
N VAL A 100 -5.84 3.36 7.61
CA VAL A 100 -7.02 3.47 6.73
C VAL A 100 -6.58 3.56 5.28
N MET A 101 -7.19 2.74 4.41
CA MET A 101 -7.12 2.94 2.97
C MET A 101 -8.12 4.03 2.59
N GLN A 102 -7.65 5.19 2.17
CA GLN A 102 -8.47 6.38 1.96
C GLN A 102 -9.03 6.48 0.53
N GLY A 103 -10.09 7.28 0.37
CA GLY A 103 -10.79 7.47 -0.91
C GLY A 103 -9.96 8.14 -2.00
N ASP A 104 -8.93 8.88 -1.62
CA ASP A 104 -7.97 9.54 -2.51
C ASP A 104 -6.88 8.60 -3.05
N GLY A 105 -6.84 7.35 -2.57
CA GLY A 105 -5.87 6.33 -2.96
C GLY A 105 -4.67 6.19 -2.03
N ASN A 106 -4.66 6.89 -0.89
CA ASN A 106 -3.57 6.84 0.08
C ASN A 106 -3.84 5.79 1.18
N LEU A 107 -2.81 5.05 1.60
CA LEU A 107 -2.83 4.29 2.85
C LEU A 107 -2.22 5.18 3.93
N VAL A 108 -2.99 5.54 4.95
CA VAL A 108 -2.55 6.49 5.98
C VAL A 108 -2.67 5.88 7.37
N ILE A 109 -1.62 6.05 8.18
CA ILE A 109 -1.61 5.69 9.60
C ILE A 109 -1.85 6.96 10.40
N TYR A 110 -2.80 6.90 11.31
CA TYR A 110 -3.12 7.94 12.27
C TYR A 110 -2.70 7.53 13.67
N SER A 111 -2.22 8.47 14.46
CA SER A 111 -2.08 8.35 15.91
C SER A 111 -2.86 9.48 16.56
N GLU A 112 -3.81 9.13 17.44
CA GLU A 112 -4.69 10.11 18.10
C GLU A 112 -5.41 11.07 17.12
N GLY A 113 -5.74 10.59 15.92
CA GLY A 113 -6.39 11.37 14.86
C GLY A 113 -5.46 12.28 14.05
N VAL A 114 -4.15 12.26 14.30
CA VAL A 114 -3.14 12.97 13.51
C VAL A 114 -2.48 11.99 12.53
N PRO A 115 -2.36 12.30 11.22
CA PRO A 115 -1.65 11.45 10.28
C PRO A 115 -0.15 11.47 10.61
N VAL A 116 0.45 10.29 10.80
CA VAL A 116 1.86 10.13 11.20
C VAL A 116 2.69 9.37 10.17
N TRP A 117 2.06 8.65 9.25
CA TRP A 117 2.70 8.03 8.09
C TRP A 117 1.68 7.90 6.96
N ALA A 118 2.16 7.97 5.71
CA ALA A 118 1.35 7.73 4.52
C ALA A 118 2.15 7.01 3.44
N SER A 119 1.48 6.24 2.57
CA SER A 119 2.09 5.61 1.40
C SER A 119 2.46 6.60 0.29
N HIS A 120 1.97 7.85 0.39
CA HIS A 120 2.16 8.91 -0.61
C HIS A 120 1.62 8.51 -1.99
N THR A 121 0.47 7.84 -2.00
CA THR A 121 -0.23 7.40 -3.22
C THR A 121 -1.56 8.13 -3.42
N ASP A 122 -1.73 9.28 -2.77
CA ASP A 122 -2.86 10.18 -3.01
C ASP A 122 -2.90 10.67 -4.47
N GLY A 123 -4.09 11.05 -4.95
CA GLY A 123 -4.31 11.44 -6.34
C GLY A 123 -4.72 10.29 -7.27
N TYR A 124 -4.82 9.07 -6.74
CA TYR A 124 -5.37 7.89 -7.44
C TYR A 124 -6.68 7.44 -6.77
N PRO A 125 -7.78 8.19 -6.93
CA PRO A 125 -9.02 7.92 -6.21
C PRO A 125 -9.60 6.54 -6.57
N GLY A 126 -10.16 5.87 -5.57
CA GLY A 126 -10.72 4.53 -5.72
C GLY A 126 -9.69 3.40 -5.71
N SER A 127 -8.41 3.69 -5.45
CA SER A 127 -7.38 2.66 -5.28
C SER A 127 -7.66 1.77 -4.06
N CYS A 128 -7.15 0.55 -4.08
CA CYS A 128 -7.30 -0.44 -3.00
C CYS A 128 -5.95 -0.95 -2.54
N LEU A 129 -5.92 -1.43 -1.30
CA LEU A 129 -4.84 -2.25 -0.78
C LEU A 129 -5.06 -3.71 -1.15
N LEU A 130 -4.01 -4.40 -1.59
CA LEU A 130 -4.00 -5.80 -2.01
C LEU A 130 -3.00 -6.56 -1.15
N LEU A 131 -3.40 -7.73 -0.64
CA LEU A 131 -2.49 -8.67 0.03
C LEU A 131 -2.11 -9.80 -0.92
N GLY A 132 -0.82 -9.94 -1.24
CA GLY A 132 -0.30 -11.02 -2.08
C GLY A 132 0.01 -12.26 -1.26
N ALA A 133 -0.22 -13.44 -1.84
CA ALA A 133 0.08 -14.75 -1.22
C ALA A 133 1.57 -14.97 -0.89
N ASN A 134 2.45 -14.18 -1.50
CA ASN A 134 3.91 -14.19 -1.35
C ASN A 134 4.42 -13.22 -0.27
N GLY A 135 3.58 -12.83 0.70
CA GLY A 135 3.98 -11.88 1.74
C GLY A 135 4.17 -10.46 1.22
N THR A 136 3.37 -10.03 0.24
CA THR A 136 3.43 -8.65 -0.27
C THR A 136 2.17 -7.88 0.09
N MET A 137 2.33 -6.57 0.22
CA MET A 137 1.24 -5.62 0.26
C MET A 137 1.42 -4.62 -0.87
N ALA A 138 0.35 -4.31 -1.61
CA ALA A 138 0.40 -3.42 -2.75
C ALA A 138 -0.81 -2.49 -2.80
N ILE A 139 -0.64 -1.30 -3.34
CA ILE A 139 -1.76 -0.41 -3.67
C ILE A 139 -1.92 -0.42 -5.18
N SER A 140 -3.16 -0.59 -5.65
CA SER A 140 -3.48 -0.63 -7.07
C SER A 140 -4.60 0.33 -7.42
N LYS A 141 -4.54 0.86 -8.65
CA LYS A 141 -5.55 1.79 -9.16
C LYS A 141 -6.95 1.15 -9.12
N GLY A 142 -7.92 1.98 -8.75
CA GLY A 142 -9.33 1.65 -8.89
C GLY A 142 -9.67 1.33 -10.33
N SER A 143 -10.47 0.28 -10.54
CA SER A 143 -11.02 -0.09 -11.84
C SER A 143 -12.53 0.07 -11.84
N THR A 144 -13.02 0.86 -12.79
CA THR A 144 -14.46 1.03 -13.04
C THR A 144 -15.06 -0.12 -13.85
N THR A 145 -14.24 -1.06 -14.34
CA THR A 145 -14.70 -2.17 -15.21
C THR A 145 -15.13 -3.40 -14.41
N VAL A 146 -14.99 -3.38 -13.08
CA VAL A 146 -15.44 -4.47 -12.20
C VAL A 146 -16.81 -4.07 -11.66
N ASP A 147 -17.86 -4.80 -12.02
CA ASP A 147 -19.24 -4.55 -11.55
C ASP A 147 -19.27 -4.55 -10.00
N GLY A 148 -19.52 -3.39 -9.40
CA GLY A 148 -19.51 -3.17 -7.95
C GLY A 148 -18.35 -2.32 -7.41
N GLY A 149 -17.40 -1.91 -8.26
CA GLY A 149 -16.18 -1.21 -7.86
C GLY A 149 -15.14 -2.22 -7.39
N GLY A 150 -13.97 -2.23 -8.03
CA GLY A 150 -12.87 -3.12 -7.68
C GLY A 150 -11.54 -2.50 -8.05
N CYS A 151 -10.45 -3.22 -7.80
CA CYS A 151 -9.11 -2.75 -8.15
C CYS A 151 -8.46 -3.62 -9.21
N SER A 152 -7.66 -2.98 -10.05
CA SER A 152 -6.87 -3.69 -11.06
C SER A 152 -5.85 -4.58 -10.37
N ALA A 153 -5.67 -5.83 -10.80
CA ALA A 153 -4.58 -6.66 -10.27
C ALA A 153 -3.23 -6.34 -10.94
N VAL A 154 -3.23 -5.50 -11.98
CA VAL A 154 -2.06 -5.25 -12.84
C VAL A 154 -1.59 -3.80 -12.83
N ASP A 155 -2.44 -2.84 -12.42
CA ASP A 155 -2.09 -1.41 -12.37
C ASP A 155 -1.64 -0.96 -10.98
N LEU A 156 -0.58 -1.61 -10.47
CA LEU A 156 0.01 -1.29 -9.18
C LEU A 156 0.63 0.11 -9.17
N ILE A 157 0.42 0.86 -8.09
CA ILE A 157 1.03 2.18 -7.86
C ILE A 157 2.03 2.17 -6.70
N TRP A 158 1.96 1.19 -5.81
CA TRP A 158 2.92 0.97 -4.72
C TRP A 158 2.97 -0.49 -4.32
N ARG A 159 4.11 -0.98 -3.83
CA ARG A 159 4.22 -2.28 -3.16
C ARG A 159 5.38 -2.36 -2.17
N THR A 160 5.26 -3.26 -1.19
CA THR A 160 6.37 -3.73 -0.37
C THR A 160 7.28 -4.68 -1.18
N LYS A 161 8.50 -4.92 -0.66
CA LYS A 161 9.36 -6.01 -1.16
C LYS A 161 8.66 -7.37 -1.06
N SER A 162 8.94 -8.28 -1.99
CA SER A 162 8.44 -9.67 -1.97
C SER A 162 9.30 -10.57 -1.08
N TYR A 163 8.66 -11.33 -0.18
CA TYR A 163 9.32 -12.25 0.75
C TYR A 163 9.95 -13.47 0.09
N THR A 164 9.45 -13.89 -1.09
CA THR A 164 10.02 -15.04 -1.84
C THR A 164 11.33 -14.72 -2.57
N GLU A 165 11.85 -13.50 -2.46
CA GLU A 165 13.24 -13.20 -2.80
C GLU A 165 14.12 -13.78 -1.67
N ASN A 166 14.66 -14.98 -1.93
CA ASN A 166 15.33 -15.88 -1.00
C ASN A 166 16.13 -15.20 0.14
N PRO A 167 15.75 -15.39 1.42
CA PRO A 167 16.49 -14.83 2.55
C PRO A 167 17.89 -15.45 2.76
N ASP A 168 18.22 -16.59 2.15
CA ASP A 168 19.55 -17.20 2.22
C ASP A 168 20.53 -16.70 1.12
N GLU A 169 20.10 -15.80 0.21
CA GLU A 169 21.03 -14.95 -0.57
C GLU A 169 21.46 -13.68 0.23
N LEU A 170 20.89 -13.46 1.42
CA LEU A 170 21.09 -12.27 2.27
C LEU A 170 22.38 -12.31 3.11
N LEU A 171 23.51 -12.64 2.51
CA LEU A 171 24.80 -12.28 3.09
C LEU A 171 25.40 -10.97 2.57
N HIS A 172 24.81 -10.32 1.56
CA HIS A 172 24.99 -8.89 1.27
C HIS A 172 24.16 -8.42 0.05
N GLU A 173 22.87 -8.80 -0.04
CA GLU A 173 22.06 -8.37 -1.18
C GLU A 173 21.46 -6.99 -0.93
N PHE A 174 22.11 -5.98 -1.51
CA PHE A 174 21.73 -4.57 -1.47
C PHE A 174 20.30 -4.39 -2.01
N VAL A 175 19.32 -4.22 -1.11
CA VAL A 175 18.00 -3.73 -1.45
C VAL A 175 18.02 -2.23 -1.15
N PRO A 176 17.96 -1.34 -2.15
CA PRO A 176 18.07 0.10 -1.88
C PRO A 176 16.90 0.65 -1.05
N CYS A 177 15.76 -0.05 -0.98
CA CYS A 177 14.52 0.48 -0.42
C CYS A 177 13.65 -0.53 0.31
N GLU A 178 12.93 -0.04 1.31
CA GLU A 178 11.92 -0.76 2.09
C GLU A 178 10.52 -0.63 1.45
N ASP A 179 10.27 0.50 0.78
CA ASP A 179 9.01 0.85 0.12
C ASP A 179 9.24 1.22 -1.36
N ILE A 180 8.37 0.73 -2.28
CA ILE A 180 8.51 0.98 -3.72
C ILE A 180 7.24 1.61 -4.29
N LEU A 181 7.33 2.86 -4.75
CA LEU A 181 6.35 3.52 -5.60
C LEU A 181 6.53 3.02 -7.05
N LEU A 182 5.49 2.41 -7.60
CA LEU A 182 5.45 1.84 -8.97
C LEU A 182 4.79 2.77 -9.99
N THR A 183 4.39 3.97 -9.58
CA THR A 183 3.87 4.99 -10.49
C THR A 183 4.87 5.31 -11.60
N GLY A 184 6.18 5.13 -11.33
CA GLY A 184 7.27 5.60 -12.18
C GLY A 184 7.31 7.12 -12.30
N GLU A 185 6.46 7.84 -11.56
CA GLU A 185 6.21 9.26 -11.71
C GLU A 185 6.02 9.92 -10.34
N LEU A 186 6.62 11.11 -10.16
CA LEU A 186 6.32 12.01 -9.03
C LEU A 186 5.80 13.33 -9.57
N GLY A 187 4.63 13.74 -9.11
CA GLY A 187 4.03 15.04 -9.40
C GLY A 187 4.65 16.16 -8.58
N ASP A 188 4.17 17.37 -8.81
CA ASP A 188 4.47 18.54 -8.00
C ASP A 188 4.05 18.30 -6.53
N VAL A 189 4.97 18.56 -5.59
CA VAL A 189 4.79 18.45 -4.12
C VAL A 189 4.91 17.02 -3.55
N HIS A 190 5.11 15.99 -4.40
CA HIS A 190 5.45 14.63 -3.94
C HIS A 190 6.96 14.37 -3.97
N GLY A 191 7.42 13.46 -3.11
CA GLY A 191 8.83 13.19 -2.88
C GLY A 191 9.08 11.77 -2.39
N LEU A 192 10.36 11.39 -2.28
CA LEU A 192 10.79 10.16 -1.64
C LEU A 192 11.32 10.47 -0.25
N ALA A 193 10.78 9.80 0.76
CA ALA A 193 11.36 9.75 2.09
C ALA A 193 12.60 8.84 2.10
N PRO A 194 13.45 8.91 3.15
CA PRO A 194 14.58 7.99 3.30
C PRO A 194 14.09 6.54 3.28
N GLY A 195 14.74 5.69 2.49
CA GLY A 195 14.37 4.29 2.30
C GLY A 195 13.27 4.03 1.26
N GLN A 196 12.73 5.06 0.61
CA GLN A 196 11.72 4.92 -0.45
C GLN A 196 12.35 4.91 -1.85
N CYS A 197 11.72 4.13 -2.72
CA CYS A 197 12.07 4.00 -4.12
C CYS A 197 10.95 4.43 -5.04
N LEU A 198 11.33 4.87 -6.24
CA LEU A 198 10.47 5.04 -7.41
C LEU A 198 11.00 4.14 -8.53
N SER A 199 10.19 3.21 -9.02
CA SER A 199 10.60 2.26 -10.06
C SER A 199 9.75 2.37 -11.31
N THR A 200 10.31 1.97 -12.46
CA THR A 200 9.50 1.71 -13.65
C THR A 200 8.46 0.61 -13.34
N PRO A 201 7.28 0.61 -13.99
CA PRO A 201 6.27 -0.43 -13.76
C PRO A 201 6.76 -1.86 -14.00
N THR A 202 7.75 -2.03 -14.88
CA THR A 202 8.44 -3.30 -15.16
C THR A 202 9.47 -3.68 -14.08
N GLY A 203 9.82 -2.76 -13.19
CA GLY A 203 10.85 -2.92 -12.16
C GLY A 203 12.29 -2.88 -12.71
N GLY A 204 12.49 -2.52 -13.98
CA GLY A 204 13.79 -2.53 -14.64
C GLY A 204 14.75 -1.45 -14.11
N THR A 205 14.25 -0.24 -13.88
CA THR A 205 15.02 0.88 -13.34
C THR A 205 14.38 1.42 -12.08
N THR A 206 15.21 1.73 -11.08
CA THR A 206 14.78 2.14 -9.74
C THR A 206 15.61 3.32 -9.25
N LEU A 207 14.94 4.44 -8.97
CA LEU A 207 15.50 5.58 -8.25
C LEU A 207 15.26 5.39 -6.75
N ALA A 208 16.30 5.52 -5.94
CA ALA A 208 16.27 5.26 -4.50
C ALA A 208 16.77 6.47 -3.73
N MET A 209 15.98 6.91 -2.75
CA MET A 209 16.44 7.84 -1.71
C MET A 209 16.94 7.00 -0.53
N GLU A 210 18.24 6.70 -0.51
CA GLU A 210 18.83 5.82 0.51
C GLU A 210 18.84 6.48 1.90
N GLN A 211 18.74 5.65 2.95
CA GLN A 211 18.79 6.13 4.35
C GLN A 211 20.09 6.88 4.69
N ASN A 212 21.18 6.58 3.99
CA ASN A 212 22.47 7.26 4.17
C ASN A 212 22.48 8.68 3.57
N GLY A 213 21.51 9.06 2.74
CA GLY A 213 21.44 10.36 2.08
C GLY A 213 21.79 10.35 0.59
N ASN A 214 22.25 9.23 0.05
CA ASN A 214 22.47 9.09 -1.38
C ASN A 214 21.13 9.03 -2.12
N LEU A 215 21.06 9.77 -3.22
CA LEU A 215 20.09 9.53 -4.28
C LEU A 215 20.78 8.68 -5.33
N SER A 216 20.30 7.45 -5.53
CA SER A 216 20.94 6.46 -6.37
C SER A 216 19.98 5.94 -7.44
N LEU A 217 20.49 5.71 -8.64
CA LEU A 217 19.74 5.11 -9.74
C LEU A 217 20.32 3.73 -10.05
N TYR A 218 19.45 2.73 -10.06
CA TYR A 218 19.77 1.34 -10.38
C TYR A 218 19.07 0.90 -11.66
N HIS A 219 19.73 0.04 -12.43
CA HIS A 219 19.08 -0.79 -13.45
C HIS A 219 19.35 -2.27 -13.14
N GLY A 220 18.29 -3.02 -12.84
CA GLY A 220 18.42 -4.30 -12.14
C GLY A 220 19.21 -4.15 -10.84
N LYS A 221 20.31 -4.90 -10.70
CA LYS A 221 21.22 -4.82 -9.53
C LYS A 221 22.38 -3.83 -9.72
N ALA A 222 22.52 -3.21 -10.90
CA ALA A 222 23.65 -2.35 -11.21
C ALA A 222 23.37 -0.91 -10.78
N LEU A 223 24.25 -0.33 -9.95
CA LEU A 223 24.29 1.11 -9.69
C LEU A 223 24.79 1.83 -10.95
N ILE A 224 23.96 2.70 -11.54
CA ILE A 224 24.29 3.42 -12.78
C ILE A 224 24.57 4.91 -12.57
N TRP A 225 24.11 5.49 -11.46
CA TRP A 225 24.41 6.85 -11.03
C TRP A 225 24.13 7.06 -9.53
N GLU A 226 24.87 7.95 -8.87
CA GLU A 226 24.58 8.43 -7.51
C GLU A 226 24.97 9.92 -7.32
N ASN A 227 24.30 10.61 -6.39
CA ASN A 227 24.60 12.01 -6.07
C ASN A 227 25.81 12.19 -5.12
N ASN A 228 26.34 11.11 -4.52
CA ASN A 228 27.44 11.10 -3.55
C ASN A 228 27.19 12.03 -2.33
N LYS A 229 26.04 11.90 -1.67
CA LYS A 229 25.62 12.67 -0.48
C LYS A 229 25.35 11.80 0.75
N SER A 230 26.09 10.70 0.89
CA SER A 230 25.94 9.72 1.98
C SER A 230 26.31 10.22 3.38
N ASP A 231 26.83 11.44 3.50
CA ASP A 231 27.04 12.15 4.76
C ASP A 231 25.79 12.91 5.24
N HIS A 232 24.76 13.03 4.39
CA HIS A 232 23.48 13.68 4.69
C HIS A 232 22.37 12.65 4.95
N ARG A 233 22.52 11.85 6.01
CA ARG A 233 21.53 10.83 6.40
C ARG A 233 20.14 11.40 6.56
N GLU A 234 19.14 10.54 6.32
CA GLU A 234 17.73 10.88 6.43
C GLU A 234 17.33 12.02 5.47
N SER A 235 17.98 12.10 4.31
CA SER A 235 17.60 13.05 3.27
C SER A 235 16.31 12.64 2.57
N THR A 236 15.57 13.63 2.07
CA THR A 236 14.38 13.44 1.24
C THR A 236 14.65 13.90 -0.19
N LEU A 237 13.98 13.30 -1.17
CA LEU A 237 13.90 13.80 -2.54
C LEU A 237 12.58 14.53 -2.72
N GLN A 238 12.55 15.68 -3.38
CA GLN A 238 11.31 16.40 -3.68
C GLN A 238 11.31 16.94 -5.11
N MET A 239 10.20 16.70 -5.82
CA MET A 239 9.88 17.39 -7.06
C MET A 239 9.14 18.70 -6.73
N GLN A 240 9.84 19.81 -6.84
CA GLN A 240 9.35 21.11 -6.40
C GLN A 240 8.35 21.72 -7.39
N GLY A 241 7.47 22.58 -6.89
CA GLY A 241 6.47 23.27 -7.71
C GLY A 241 7.06 24.26 -8.73
N ASP A 242 8.35 24.59 -8.65
CA ASP A 242 9.08 25.39 -9.64
C ASP A 242 9.71 24.55 -10.77
N GLY A 243 9.57 23.22 -10.70
CA GLY A 243 10.11 22.27 -11.67
C GLY A 243 11.52 21.76 -11.36
N ASN A 244 12.09 22.10 -10.21
CA ASN A 244 13.38 21.58 -9.78
C ASN A 244 13.23 20.28 -8.99
N LEU A 245 14.10 19.29 -9.27
CA LEU A 245 14.21 18.07 -8.46
C LEU A 245 15.36 18.25 -7.49
N VAL A 246 15.10 18.16 -6.19
CA VAL A 246 16.06 18.54 -5.15
C VAL A 246 16.08 17.52 -4.02
N THR A 247 17.26 17.18 -3.54
CA THR A 247 17.42 16.45 -2.28
C THR A 247 17.65 17.42 -1.13
N TYR A 248 17.01 17.15 0.00
CA TYR A 248 17.10 17.94 1.22
C TYR A 248 17.59 17.08 2.37
N ASP A 249 18.53 17.59 3.16
CA ASP A 249 18.91 16.93 4.41
C ASP A 249 17.80 17.05 5.47
N ARG A 250 17.98 16.36 6.61
CA ARG A 250 17.03 16.39 7.73
C ARG A 250 16.75 17.77 8.33
N TYR A 251 17.58 18.78 8.02
CA TYR A 251 17.40 20.16 8.47
C TYR A 251 16.73 21.04 7.40
N GLY A 252 16.33 20.44 6.27
CA GLY A 252 15.73 21.15 5.14
C GLY A 252 16.74 21.93 4.31
N GLN A 253 18.03 21.63 4.40
CA GLN A 253 19.04 22.25 3.53
C GLN A 253 19.19 21.47 2.22
N PRO A 254 19.20 22.13 1.05
CA PRO A 254 19.36 21.44 -0.22
C PRO A 254 20.78 20.87 -0.36
N THR A 255 20.89 19.58 -0.70
CA THR A 255 22.18 18.86 -0.82
C THR A 255 22.57 18.56 -2.27
N TRP A 256 21.58 18.43 -3.15
CA TRP A 256 21.75 18.28 -4.60
C TRP A 256 20.49 18.80 -5.33
N ALA A 257 20.65 19.28 -6.57
CA ALA A 257 19.53 19.71 -7.40
C ALA A 257 19.79 19.38 -8.88
N SER A 258 18.73 19.06 -9.63
CA SER A 258 18.79 18.83 -11.09
C SER A 258 19.13 20.10 -11.87
N GLY A 259 18.81 21.28 -11.32
CA GLY A 259 18.98 22.56 -12.01
C GLY A 259 17.91 22.82 -13.07
N SER A 260 16.75 22.15 -12.97
CA SER A 260 15.65 22.19 -13.95
C SER A 260 14.53 23.15 -13.58
N ALA A 261 14.78 24.13 -12.71
CA ALA A 261 13.80 25.14 -12.31
C ALA A 261 13.22 25.90 -13.53
N TYR A 262 12.16 26.67 -13.28
CA TYR A 262 11.44 27.55 -14.24
C TYR A 262 10.32 26.87 -15.05
N TYR A 263 10.06 25.59 -14.82
CA TYR A 263 8.96 24.85 -15.44
C TYR A 263 7.97 24.40 -14.36
N HIS A 264 7.13 25.32 -13.91
CA HIS A 264 6.19 25.08 -12.82
C HIS A 264 5.24 23.92 -13.11
N GLY A 265 5.00 23.09 -12.09
CA GLY A 265 4.16 21.90 -12.21
C GLY A 265 4.77 20.78 -13.05
N SER A 266 6.08 20.83 -13.31
CA SER A 266 6.82 19.71 -13.87
C SER A 266 6.76 18.49 -12.97
N CYS A 267 6.97 17.34 -13.57
CA CYS A 267 6.94 16.04 -12.90
C CYS A 267 8.20 15.24 -13.24
N LEU A 268 8.59 14.37 -12.31
CA LEU A 268 9.67 13.40 -12.50
C LEU A 268 9.10 12.12 -13.11
N LYS A 269 9.85 11.50 -14.02
CA LYS A 269 9.60 10.16 -14.54
C LYS A 269 10.87 9.31 -14.47
N VAL A 270 10.75 8.09 -13.96
CA VAL A 270 11.79 7.07 -14.09
C VAL A 270 11.58 6.35 -15.41
N GLU A 271 12.61 6.37 -16.24
CA GLU A 271 12.64 5.70 -17.53
C GLU A 271 13.64 4.55 -17.47
N GLU A 272 13.68 3.72 -18.50
CA GLU A 272 14.75 2.72 -18.61
C GLU A 272 16.11 3.45 -18.66
N TRP A 273 16.99 3.12 -17.71
CA TRP A 273 18.35 3.65 -17.58
C TRP A 273 18.52 5.13 -17.20
N THR A 274 17.44 5.88 -16.98
CA THR A 274 17.54 7.30 -16.61
C THR A 274 16.34 7.78 -15.79
N ILE A 275 16.44 9.02 -15.33
CA ILE A 275 15.31 9.80 -14.84
C ILE A 275 15.19 11.06 -15.68
N ALA A 276 13.96 11.44 -16.00
CA ALA A 276 13.66 12.59 -16.83
C ALA A 276 12.62 13.47 -16.14
N ILE A 277 12.72 14.77 -16.36
CA ILE A 277 11.74 15.74 -15.90
C ILE A 277 10.99 16.25 -17.12
N TYR A 278 9.67 16.24 -17.03
CA TYR A 278 8.77 16.69 -18.08
C TYR A 278 8.05 17.96 -17.65
N ALA A 279 7.89 18.90 -18.58
CA ALA A 279 7.01 20.05 -18.39
C ALA A 279 5.55 19.58 -18.25
N ARG A 280 4.79 20.26 -17.40
CA ARG A 280 3.35 19.99 -17.21
C ARG A 280 2.63 19.99 -18.56
N SER A 281 1.84 18.96 -18.84
CA SER A 281 1.00 18.96 -20.04
C SER A 281 -0.14 19.99 -19.91
N PRO A 282 -0.40 20.81 -20.95
CA PRO A 282 -1.56 21.69 -20.99
C PRO A 282 -2.90 20.96 -20.92
N SER A 283 -2.97 19.70 -21.37
CA SER A 283 -4.20 18.90 -21.34
C SER A 283 -4.45 18.21 -20.00
N GLY A 284 -3.49 18.28 -19.06
CA GLY A 284 -3.42 17.34 -17.95
C GLY A 284 -3.07 15.92 -18.42
N GLY A 285 -2.71 15.03 -17.49
CA GLY A 285 -2.33 13.64 -17.80
C GLY A 285 -1.19 13.12 -16.94
N ALA A 286 -0.75 11.89 -17.23
CA ALA A 286 0.42 11.27 -16.61
C ALA A 286 1.71 12.03 -17.02
N CYS A 287 2.78 11.84 -16.26
CA CYS A 287 4.04 12.51 -16.52
C CYS A 287 4.61 12.10 -17.89
N GLY A 288 4.91 13.10 -18.73
CA GLY A 288 5.44 12.87 -20.07
C GLY A 288 4.39 12.55 -21.15
N ASP A 289 3.10 12.40 -20.81
CA ASP A 289 2.05 12.38 -21.83
C ASP A 289 1.91 13.78 -22.42
N SER A 290 2.35 13.96 -23.68
CA SER A 290 2.36 15.23 -24.43
C SER A 290 3.21 16.37 -23.87
N GLY A 291 3.86 16.19 -22.71
CA GLY A 291 4.78 17.14 -22.11
C GLY A 291 6.16 17.10 -22.78
N GLN A 292 6.82 18.26 -22.90
CA GLN A 292 8.20 18.34 -23.38
C GLN A 292 9.15 17.81 -22.29
N LYS A 293 10.07 16.91 -22.63
CA LYS A 293 11.22 16.56 -21.78
C LYS A 293 12.12 17.78 -21.65
N ILE A 294 12.29 18.28 -20.42
CA ILE A 294 13.04 19.52 -20.14
C ILE A 294 14.41 19.26 -19.52
N TRP A 295 14.57 18.10 -18.88
CA TRP A 295 15.82 17.69 -18.26
C TRP A 295 15.90 16.17 -18.22
N GLU A 296 17.11 15.64 -18.31
CA GLU A 296 17.39 14.21 -18.23
C GLU A 296 18.72 14.00 -17.51
N LEU A 297 18.73 13.03 -16.61
CA LEU A 297 19.96 12.64 -15.93
C LEU A 297 20.90 11.97 -16.93
N GLN A 298 22.09 12.52 -17.07
CA GLN A 298 23.15 11.89 -17.86
C GLN A 298 23.75 10.76 -17.02
N THR A 299 23.66 9.53 -17.53
CA THR A 299 24.16 8.34 -16.86
C THR A 299 25.37 7.79 -17.61
N SER A 300 26.07 6.84 -17.01
CA SER A 300 27.21 6.17 -17.68
C SER A 300 26.81 5.36 -18.93
N GLN A 301 25.50 5.22 -19.20
CA GLN A 301 24.95 4.45 -20.30
C GLN A 301 24.27 5.32 -21.39
N SER A 302 24.16 6.64 -21.16
CA SER A 302 23.57 7.63 -22.09
C SER A 302 24.61 8.31 -22.97
#